data_AF-A0A3B8HZC0-F1
#
_entry.id   AF-A0A3B8HZC0-F1
#
_cell.length_a   1.000
_cell.length_b   1.000
_cell.length_c   1.000
_cell.angle_alpha   90.00
_cell.angle_beta   90.00
_cell.angle_gamma   90.00
#
_symmetry.space_group_name_H-M   'P 1'
#
loop_
_entity.id
_entity.type
_entity.pdbx_description
1 polymer ?
#
loop_
_entity_poly.entity_id
_entity_poly.type
_entity_poly.pdbx_seq_one_letter_code
_entity_poly.pdbx_strand_id
1 'polypeptide(L)'
;MKPKIMYPTLEKDKRVPETYQKYGMEVEHGDYKRIAELTVSSNGTPYSADYVRKVIHGDRINQQIVKKAQAYFREKKRMMKRLMDIKDK
;
A
#
# COMPACT_ATOMS: atom_id res chain seq x y z
N MET A 1 12.05 5.64 34.44
CA MET A 1 12.34 5.04 33.11
C MET A 1 11.06 4.40 32.59
N LYS A 2 10.51 4.87 31.46
CA LYS A 2 9.36 4.21 30.84
C LYS A 2 9.87 2.95 30.12
N PRO A 3 9.21 1.78 30.28
CA PRO A 3 9.63 0.56 29.61
C PRO A 3 9.54 0.76 28.10
N LYS A 4 10.61 0.38 27.40
CA LYS A 4 10.65 0.30 25.94
C LYS A 4 9.66 -0.80 25.55
N ILE A 5 8.48 -0.40 25.07
CA ILE A 5 7.47 -1.32 24.58
C ILE A 5 8.07 -2.00 23.35
N MET A 6 8.63 -3.18 23.59
CA MET A 6 9.03 -4.12 22.57
C MET A 6 7.71 -4.66 22.01
N TYR A 7 7.36 -4.28 20.78
CA TYR A 7 6.16 -4.78 20.15
C TYR A 7 6.23 -6.31 20.18
N PRO A 8 5.19 -7.00 20.69
CA PRO A 8 5.14 -8.45 20.61
C PRO A 8 5.25 -8.80 19.13
N THR A 9 6.12 -9.76 18.81
CA THR A 9 6.13 -10.46 17.53
C THR A 9 4.70 -10.90 17.27
N LEU A 10 3.97 -10.13 16.48
CA LEU A 10 2.58 -10.40 16.14
C LEU A 10 2.58 -11.77 15.49
N GLU A 11 2.01 -12.75 16.18
CA GLU A 11 1.74 -14.05 15.58
C GLU A 11 0.96 -13.78 14.30
N LYS A 12 1.61 -14.13 13.19
CA LYS A 12 1.21 -13.83 11.83
C LYS A 12 -0.16 -14.45 11.57
N ASP A 13 -1.21 -13.64 11.62
CA ASP A 13 -2.48 -14.02 11.02
C ASP A 13 -2.25 -14.14 9.49
N LYS A 14 -2.30 -15.38 8.99
CA LYS A 14 -1.82 -15.83 7.66
C LYS A 14 -2.59 -15.24 6.46
N ARG A 15 -3.46 -14.25 6.67
CA ARG A 15 -4.33 -13.65 5.64
C ARG A 15 -4.07 -12.16 5.39
N VAL A 16 -3.19 -11.53 6.15
CA VAL A 16 -2.78 -10.13 5.90
C VAL A 16 -1.59 -10.14 4.95
N PRO A 17 -1.70 -9.56 3.73
CA PRO A 17 -0.54 -9.45 2.88
C PRO A 17 0.48 -8.51 3.54
N GLU A 18 1.72 -8.98 3.69
CA GLU A 18 2.95 -8.24 4.06
C GLU A 18 3.28 -7.08 3.07
N THR A 19 2.28 -6.44 2.45
CA THR A 19 2.45 -5.79 1.15
C THR A 19 3.16 -4.46 1.17
N TYR A 20 3.30 -3.77 2.32
CA TYR A 20 3.84 -2.39 2.32
C TYR A 20 5.19 -2.25 3.03
N GLN A 21 5.44 -3.00 4.12
CA GLN A 21 6.80 -3.14 4.65
C GLN A 21 7.77 -3.70 3.61
N LYS A 22 7.27 -4.53 2.68
CA LYS A 22 8.09 -5.11 1.60
C LYS A 22 8.67 -4.10 0.61
N TYR A 23 8.04 -2.92 0.43
CA TYR A 23 8.52 -1.95 -0.56
C TYR A 23 9.41 -0.84 0.02
N GLY A 24 9.41 -0.65 1.34
CA GLY A 24 10.23 0.35 2.03
C GLY A 24 9.91 1.80 1.62
N MET A 25 8.65 2.09 1.27
CA MET A 25 8.18 3.42 0.89
C MET A 25 7.03 3.85 1.81
N GLU A 26 7.02 5.12 2.21
CA GLU A 26 5.87 5.73 2.87
C GLU A 26 4.71 5.85 1.88
N VAL A 27 3.52 5.43 2.30
CA VAL A 27 2.30 5.56 1.50
C VAL A 27 1.74 6.95 1.72
N GLU A 28 1.69 7.75 0.67
CA GLU A 28 1.16 9.11 0.72
C GLU A 28 -0.37 9.09 0.65
N HIS A 29 -1.02 10.13 1.17
CA HIS A 29 -2.47 10.25 1.10
C HIS A 29 -3.00 10.21 -0.35
N GLY A 30 -2.23 10.77 -1.30
CA GLY A 30 -2.54 10.74 -2.73
C GLY A 30 -2.49 9.34 -3.35
N ASP A 31 -1.75 8.40 -2.76
CA ASP A 31 -1.64 7.03 -3.29
C ASP A 31 -2.97 6.28 -3.12
N TYR A 32 -3.66 6.47 -1.99
CA TYR A 32 -4.98 5.85 -1.77
C TYR A 32 -6.00 6.28 -2.82
N LYS A 33 -6.00 7.58 -3.17
CA LYS A 33 -6.89 8.13 -4.21
C LYS A 33 -6.57 7.55 -5.59
N ARG A 34 -5.28 7.51 -5.97
CA ARG A 34 -4.86 6.93 -7.26
C ARG A 34 -5.22 5.45 -7.37
N ILE A 35 -4.97 4.67 -6.31
CA ILE A 35 -5.31 3.25 -6.31
C ILE A 35 -6.83 3.06 -6.39
N ALA A 36 -7.61 3.88 -5.66
CA ALA A 36 -9.07 3.91 -5.76
C ALA A 36 -9.53 4.11 -7.21
N GLU A 37 -8.99 5.12 -7.90
CA GLU A 37 -9.29 5.42 -9.31
C GLU A 37 -8.89 4.27 -10.26
N LEU A 38 -7.83 3.52 -9.92
CA LEU A 38 -7.38 2.34 -10.67
C LEU A 38 -8.21 1.07 -10.39
N THR A 39 -9.10 1.12 -9.39
CA THR A 39 -9.90 -0.01 -8.93
C THR A 39 -11.38 0.30 -9.04
N VAL A 40 -12.05 -0.29 -10.04
CA VAL A 40 -13.51 -0.22 -10.17
C VAL A 40 -14.16 -1.42 -9.48
N SER A 41 -15.24 -1.15 -8.73
CA SER A 41 -16.12 -2.17 -8.18
C SER A 41 -16.92 -2.85 -9.29
N SER A 42 -17.65 -3.92 -8.95
CA SER A 42 -18.57 -4.63 -9.86
C SER A 42 -19.63 -3.71 -10.46
N ASN A 43 -19.97 -2.62 -9.78
CA ASN A 43 -20.97 -1.64 -10.20
C ASN A 43 -20.36 -0.52 -11.07
N GLY A 44 -19.12 -0.70 -11.54
CA GLY A 44 -18.40 0.28 -12.36
C GLY A 44 -17.91 1.52 -11.61
N THR A 45 -18.27 1.67 -10.34
CA THR A 45 -17.87 2.82 -9.52
C THR A 45 -16.52 2.56 -8.84
N PRO A 46 -15.57 3.52 -8.85
CA PRO A 46 -14.32 3.41 -8.09
C PRO A 46 -14.55 3.18 -6.60
N TYR A 47 -13.65 2.47 -5.93
CA TYR A 47 -13.66 2.39 -4.47
C TYR A 47 -13.33 3.75 -3.85
N SER A 48 -13.75 3.98 -2.61
CA SER A 48 -13.33 5.18 -1.88
C SER A 48 -11.88 5.06 -1.40
N ALA A 49 -11.19 6.19 -1.30
CA ALA A 49 -9.81 6.24 -0.79
C ALA A 49 -9.71 5.68 0.65
N ASP A 50 -10.70 5.93 1.52
CA ASP A 50 -10.72 5.36 2.87
C ASP A 50 -10.90 3.83 2.86
N TYR A 51 -11.71 3.31 1.93
CA TYR A 51 -11.84 1.86 1.78
C TYR A 51 -10.54 1.23 1.30
N VAL A 52 -9.88 1.85 0.32
CA VAL A 52 -8.54 1.43 -0.12
C VAL A 52 -7.55 1.48 1.04
N ARG A 53 -7.53 2.57 1.82
CA ARG A 53 -6.68 2.68 3.02
C ARG A 53 -6.91 1.49 3.97
N LYS A 54 -8.16 1.19 4.33
CA LYS A 54 -8.50 0.04 5.19
C LYS A 54 -8.01 -1.29 4.60
N VAL A 55 -8.09 -1.48 3.29
CA VAL A 55 -7.56 -2.69 2.63
C VAL A 55 -6.03 -2.73 2.66
N ILE A 56 -5.38 -1.60 2.44
CA ILE A 56 -3.92 -1.45 2.50
C ILE A 56 -3.40 -1.72 3.93
N HIS A 57 -4.11 -1.25 4.95
CA HIS A 57 -3.77 -1.45 6.36
C HIS A 57 -4.18 -2.83 6.91
N GLY A 58 -4.89 -3.64 6.12
CA GLY A 58 -5.31 -4.98 6.53
C GLY A 58 -6.62 -5.04 7.32
N ASP A 59 -7.27 -3.90 7.57
CA ASP A 59 -8.59 -3.81 8.23
C ASP A 59 -9.71 -4.45 7.40
N ARG A 60 -9.51 -4.58 6.08
CA ARG A 60 -10.46 -5.16 5.12
C ARG A 60 -9.72 -6.02 4.11
N ILE A 61 -10.41 -7.02 3.57
CA ILE A 61 -9.86 -7.92 2.54
C ILE A 61 -10.53 -7.62 1.20
N ASN A 62 -9.75 -7.15 0.23
CA ASN A 62 -10.18 -7.00 -1.16
C ASN A 62 -9.01 -7.31 -2.11
N GLN A 63 -9.05 -8.47 -2.76
CA GLN A 63 -7.95 -8.95 -3.59
C GLN A 63 -7.68 -8.09 -4.82
N GLN A 64 -8.72 -7.47 -5.40
CA GLN A 64 -8.59 -6.60 -6.55
C GLN A 64 -7.78 -5.34 -6.21
N ILE A 65 -8.11 -4.71 -5.07
CA ILE A 65 -7.38 -3.54 -4.56
C ILE A 65 -5.94 -3.91 -4.23
N VAL A 66 -5.71 -5.04 -3.56
CA VAL A 66 -4.35 -5.50 -3.23
C VAL A 66 -3.51 -5.69 -4.50
N LYS A 67 -4.04 -6.34 -5.54
CA LYS A 67 -3.32 -6.56 -6.81
C LYS A 67 -2.97 -5.25 -7.50
N LYS A 68 -3.90 -4.30 -7.52
CA LYS A 68 -3.68 -2.98 -8.13
C LYS A 68 -2.71 -2.13 -7.32
N ALA A 69 -2.82 -2.12 -6.00
CA ALA A 69 -1.89 -1.43 -5.11
C ALA A 69 -0.45 -1.96 -5.30
N GLN A 70 -0.25 -3.28 -5.34
CA GLN A 70 1.07 -3.86 -5.59
C GLN A 70 1.67 -3.42 -6.94
N ALA A 71 0.87 -3.38 -8.00
CA ALA A 71 1.32 -2.91 -9.31
C ALA A 71 1.71 -1.42 -9.25
N TYR A 72 0.87 -0.59 -8.63
CA TYR A 72 1.10 0.83 -8.43
C TYR A 72 2.42 1.11 -7.69
N PHE A 73 2.66 0.47 -6.54
CA PHE A 73 3.88 0.72 -5.77
C PHE A 73 5.14 0.20 -6.47
N ARG A 74 5.04 -0.89 -7.23
CA ARG A 74 6.15 -1.38 -8.06
C ARG A 74 6.56 -0.34 -9.11
N GLU A 75 5.57 0.27 -9.76
CA GLU A 75 5.80 1.31 -10.75
C GLU A 75 6.32 2.61 -10.11
N LYS A 76 5.71 3.07 -9.01
CA LYS A 76 6.18 4.22 -8.22
C LYS A 76 7.66 4.08 -7.85
N LYS A 77 8.06 2.91 -7.34
CA LYS A 77 9.47 2.59 -7.01
C LYS A 77 10.39 2.66 -8.23
N ARG A 78 9.95 2.11 -9.37
CA ARG A 78 10.73 2.14 -10.62
C ARG A 78 10.92 3.57 -11.12
N MET A 79 9.89 4.40 -11.05
CA MET A 79 9.96 5.81 -11.45
C MET A 79 10.88 6.62 -10.53
N MET A 80 10.75 6.46 -9.21
CA MET A 80 11.62 7.14 -8.25
C MET A 80 13.09 6.80 -8.48
N LYS A 81 13.41 5.51 -8.72
CA LYS A 81 14.78 5.10 -9.06
C LYS A 81 15.30 5.81 -10.31
N ARG A 82 14.51 5.84 -11.39
CA ARG A 82 14.89 6.52 -12.64
C ARG A 82 15.12 8.03 -12.44
N LEU A 83 14.32 8.67 -11.59
CA LEU A 83 14.48 10.10 -11.28
C LEU A 83 15.78 10.36 -10.50
N MET A 84 16.14 9.48 -9.56
CA MET A 84 17.42 9.56 -8.85
C MET A 84 18.60 9.36 -9.82
N ASP A 85 18.53 8.35 -10.69
CA ASP A 85 19.56 8.08 -11.71
C ASP A 85 19.77 9.27 -12.69
N ILE A 86 18.75 10.09 -12.93
CA ILE A 86 18.85 11.32 -13.75
C ILE A 86 19.46 12.47 -12.95
N LYS A 87 19.13 12.60 -11.66
CA LYS A 87 19.63 13.68 -10.80
C LYS A 87 21.14 13.58 -10.53
N ASP A 88 21.67 12.36 -10.51
CA ASP A 88 23.09 12.08 -10.25
C ASP A 88 23.97 12.17 -11.52
N LYS A 89 23.41 12.62 -12.64
CA LYS A 89 24.12 12.90 -13.91
C LYS A 89 24.16 14.39 -14.19
#